data_AF-A0A8C0KEK2-F1
#
_entry.id   AF-A0A8C0KEK2-F1
#
_cell.length_a   1.000
_cell.length_b   1.000
_cell.length_c   1.000
_cell.angle_alpha   90.00
_cell.angle_beta   90.00
_cell.angle_gamma   90.00
#
_symmetry.space_group_name_H-M   'P 1'
#
loop_
_entity.id
_entity.type
_entity.pdbx_description
1 polymer ?
#
loop_
_entity_poly.entity_id
_entity_poly.type
_entity_poly.pdbx_seq_one_letter_code
_entity_poly.pdbx_strand_id
1 'polypeptide(L)'
;MDIRPNHTIYINNMNDKIKKEELKRSLYTLFSQFVHVVDIVALKTMKMREQAFVIFKELGSSTNALRQLQGFPFYGKPKRIQYAKTDF
;
A
#
# COMPACT_ATOMS: atom_id res chain seq x y z
N MET A 1 -20.38 -0.12 -3.34
CA MET A 1 -19.91 -1.25 -2.50
C MET A 1 -19.14 -0.64 -1.36
N ASP A 2 -19.64 -0.80 -0.14
CA ASP A 2 -18.90 -0.38 1.06
C ASP A 2 -17.67 -1.26 1.23
N ILE A 3 -16.49 -0.63 1.20
CA ILE A 3 -15.23 -1.34 1.42
C ILE A 3 -15.07 -1.49 2.93
N ARG A 4 -15.19 -2.73 3.42
CA ARG A 4 -15.01 -3.05 4.83
C ARG A 4 -13.54 -2.96 5.23
N PRO A 5 -13.23 -2.70 6.52
CA PRO A 5 -11.87 -2.79 7.04
C PRO A 5 -11.21 -4.12 6.70
N ASN A 6 -9.95 -4.07 6.30
CA ASN A 6 -9.16 -5.22 5.87
C ASN A 6 -7.72 -5.11 6.40
N HIS A 7 -7.07 -6.24 6.67
CA HIS A 7 -5.64 -6.32 7.02
C HIS A 7 -4.73 -5.82 5.89
N THR A 8 -5.24 -5.86 4.65
CA THR A 8 -4.55 -5.41 3.46
C THR A 8 -5.07 -4.04 3.02
N ILE A 9 -4.14 -3.13 2.76
CA ILE A 9 -4.43 -1.87 2.07
C ILE A 9 -4.00 -1.95 0.62
N TYR A 10 -4.83 -1.37 -0.24
CA TYR A 10 -4.56 -1.11 -1.64
C TYR A 10 -4.07 0.32 -1.81
N ILE A 11 -2.98 0.49 -2.57
CA ILE A 11 -2.37 1.78 -2.85
C ILE A 11 -2.33 1.97 -4.36
N ASN A 12 -2.77 3.12 -4.84
CA ASN A 12 -2.61 3.51 -6.24
C ASN A 12 -2.06 4.94 -6.41
N ASN A 13 -1.89 5.35 -7.66
CA ASN A 13 -1.23 6.60 -8.05
C ASN A 13 0.26 6.64 -7.66
N MET A 14 0.95 5.51 -7.80
CA MET A 14 2.39 5.41 -7.60
C MET A 14 3.18 5.83 -8.83
N ASN A 15 4.47 6.10 -8.66
CA ASN A 15 5.35 6.39 -9.78
C ASN A 15 5.77 5.07 -10.44
N ASP A 16 5.42 4.87 -11.72
CA ASP A 16 5.69 3.63 -12.45
C ASP A 16 7.16 3.46 -12.86
N LYS A 17 7.93 4.55 -12.92
CA LYS A 17 9.36 4.56 -13.28
C LYS A 17 10.27 3.90 -12.23
N ILE A 18 9.81 3.79 -10.99
CA ILE A 18 10.59 3.18 -9.89
C ILE A 18 10.71 1.67 -10.12
N LYS A 19 11.90 1.08 -9.93
CA LYS A 19 12.08 -0.38 -10.08
C LYS A 19 11.25 -1.14 -9.04
N LYS A 20 10.78 -2.35 -9.39
CA LYS A 20 9.88 -3.15 -8.52
C LYS A 20 10.47 -3.37 -7.11
N GLU A 21 11.73 -3.80 -7.03
CA GLU A 21 12.39 -4.10 -5.75
C GLU A 21 12.58 -2.84 -4.89
N GLU A 22 12.95 -1.73 -5.51
CA GLU A 22 13.06 -0.44 -4.84
C GLU A 22 11.69 0.03 -4.31
N LEU A 23 10.65 -0.09 -5.14
CA LEU A 23 9.28 0.24 -4.74
C LEU A 23 8.84 -0.56 -3.51
N LYS A 24 9.08 -1.88 -3.51
CA LYS A 24 8.76 -2.74 -2.37
C LYS A 24 9.53 -2.32 -1.12
N ARG A 25 10.83 -2.08 -1.24
CA ARG A 25 11.68 -1.64 -0.11
C ARG A 25 11.20 -0.32 0.47
N SER A 26 10.93 0.67 -0.38
CA SER A 26 10.47 2.00 0.06
C SER A 26 9.08 1.95 0.69
N LEU A 27 8.17 1.12 0.15
CA LEU A 27 6.87 0.87 0.78
C LEU A 27 7.06 0.18 2.14
N TYR A 28 7.93 -0.83 2.24
CA TYR A 28 8.21 -1.48 3.52
C TYR A 28 8.72 -0.49 4.56
N THR A 29 9.71 0.34 4.22
CA THR A 29 10.23 1.38 5.11
C THR A 29 9.13 2.35 5.53
N LEU A 30 8.29 2.81 4.59
CA LEU A 30 7.19 3.74 4.88
C LEU A 30 6.13 3.14 5.82
N PHE A 31 5.77 1.87 5.63
CA PHE A 31 4.67 1.25 6.38
C PHE A 31 5.12 0.53 7.66
N SER A 32 6.41 0.24 7.82
CA SER A 32 6.94 -0.41 9.02
C SER A 32 6.72 0.40 10.31
N GLN A 33 6.50 1.71 10.21
CA GLN A 33 6.15 2.57 11.36
C GLN A 33 4.77 2.23 11.97
N PHE A 34 3.87 1.58 11.21
CA PHE A 34 2.54 1.18 11.67
C PHE A 34 2.49 -0.24 12.23
N VAL A 35 3.67 -0.84 12.47
CA VAL A 35 3.89 -2.14 13.12
C VAL A 35 3.43 -3.35 12.26
N HIS A 36 4.35 -4.31 12.10
CA HIS A 36 4.21 -5.63 11.47
C HIS A 36 3.55 -5.66 10.07
N VAL A 37 4.28 -5.13 9.08
CA VAL A 37 4.05 -5.48 7.66
C VAL A 37 4.44 -6.94 7.45
N VAL A 38 3.51 -7.75 6.95
CA VAL A 38 3.69 -9.18 6.67
C VAL A 38 4.29 -9.36 5.28
N ASP A 39 3.68 -8.75 4.27
CA ASP A 39 4.15 -8.82 2.89
C ASP A 39 3.68 -7.60 2.08
N ILE A 40 4.35 -7.36 0.95
CA ILE A 40 4.04 -6.32 -0.02
C ILE A 40 3.97 -6.93 -1.40
N VAL A 41 2.80 -6.83 -2.02
CA VAL A 41 2.55 -7.28 -3.39
C VAL A 41 2.59 -6.08 -4.32
N ALA A 42 3.54 -6.07 -5.26
CA ALA A 42 3.65 -5.06 -6.31
C ALA A 42 4.05 -5.74 -7.62
N LEU A 43 3.35 -5.42 -8.70
CA LEU A 43 3.61 -5.96 -10.03
C LEU A 43 3.75 -4.80 -11.03
N LYS A 44 4.58 -5.00 -12.06
CA LYS A 44 4.85 -4.00 -13.12
C LYS A 44 4.10 -4.30 -14.43
N THR A 45 3.14 -5.22 -14.39
CA THR A 45 2.31 -5.53 -15.56
C THR A 45 1.37 -4.36 -15.87
N MET A 46 0.88 -4.26 -17.10
CA MET A 46 0.01 -3.15 -17.53
C MET A 46 -1.22 -2.96 -16.64
N LYS A 47 -1.80 -4.06 -16.13
CA LYS A 47 -2.97 -4.03 -15.25
C LYS A 47 -2.64 -3.59 -13.80
N MET A 48 -1.41 -3.84 -13.35
CA MET A 48 -0.98 -3.63 -11.95
C MET A 48 0.02 -2.48 -11.78
N ARG A 49 0.45 -1.83 -12.86
CA ARG A 49 1.34 -0.67 -12.76
C ARG A 49 0.70 0.40 -11.88
N GLU A 50 1.57 1.15 -11.20
CA GLU A 50 1.20 2.19 -10.24
C GLU A 50 0.37 1.72 -9.04
N GLN A 51 0.29 0.39 -8.81
CA GLN A 51 -0.51 -0.22 -7.75
C GLN A 51 0.30 -1.19 -6.89
N ALA A 52 -0.06 -1.28 -5.62
CA ALA A 52 0.50 -2.24 -4.67
C ALA A 52 -0.52 -2.58 -3.59
N PHE A 53 -0.28 -3.70 -2.94
CA PHE A 53 -0.95 -4.12 -1.73
C PHE A 53 0.08 -4.25 -0.61
N VAL A 54 -0.26 -3.76 0.58
CA VAL A 54 0.54 -3.90 1.79
C VAL A 54 -0.31 -4.64 2.81
N ILE A 55 0.19 -5.78 3.26
CA ILE A 55 -0.51 -6.69 4.15
C ILE A 55 0.04 -6.50 5.55
N PHE A 56 -0.83 -6.19 6.51
CA PHE A 56 -0.47 -6.03 7.92
C PHE A 56 -0.92 -7.23 8.73
N LYS A 57 -0.20 -7.50 9.81
CA LYS A 57 -0.61 -8.53 10.77
C LYS A 57 -1.90 -8.13 11.50
N GLU A 58 -2.02 -6.87 11.88
CA GLU A 58 -3.13 -6.35 12.69
C GLU A 58 -4.05 -5.43 11.87
N LEU A 59 -5.37 -5.55 12.07
CA LEU A 59 -6.37 -4.69 11.43
C LEU A 59 -6.27 -3.22 11.89
N GLY A 60 -5.83 -3.00 13.14
CA GLY A 60 -5.57 -1.66 13.67
C GLY A 60 -4.45 -0.96 12.91
N SER A 61 -3.39 -1.69 12.56
CA SER A 61 -2.23 -1.18 11.80
C SER A 61 -2.63 -0.72 10.40
N SER A 62 -3.41 -1.52 9.67
CA SER A 62 -3.89 -1.15 8.33
C SER A 62 -4.79 0.09 8.36
N THR A 63 -5.66 0.18 9.37
CA THR A 63 -6.56 1.33 9.58
C THR A 63 -5.77 2.60 9.91
N ASN A 64 -4.76 2.48 10.77
CA ASN A 64 -3.93 3.61 11.17
C ASN A 64 -3.08 4.12 9.99
N ALA A 65 -2.44 3.20 9.26
CA ALA A 65 -1.68 3.50 8.06
C ALA A 65 -2.52 4.19 7.00
N LEU A 66 -3.75 3.69 6.75
CA LEU A 66 -4.68 4.30 5.80
C LEU A 66 -5.00 5.74 6.18
N ARG A 67 -5.31 6.02 7.45
CA ARG A 67 -5.68 7.37 7.91
C ARG A 67 -4.51 8.34 7.86
N GLN A 68 -3.33 7.90 8.29
CA GLN A 68 -2.17 8.78 8.42
C GLN A 68 -1.43 9.03 7.10
N LEU A 69 -1.42 8.06 6.19
CA LEU A 69 -0.69 8.15 4.92
C LEU A 69 -1.59 8.51 3.72
N GLN A 70 -2.86 8.81 3.96
CA GLN A 70 -3.73 9.24 2.87
C GLN A 70 -3.22 10.55 2.27
N GLY A 71 -3.02 10.56 0.95
CA GLY A 71 -2.49 11.73 0.24
C GLY A 71 -0.99 11.97 0.46
N PHE A 72 -0.29 11.14 1.24
CA PHE A 72 1.13 11.31 1.51
C PHE A 72 1.94 11.40 0.21
N PRO A 73 2.79 12.43 0.03
CA PRO A 73 3.65 12.54 -1.14
C PRO A 73 4.71 11.43 -1.14
N PHE A 74 4.66 10.54 -2.13
CA PHE A 74 5.61 9.45 -2.27
C PHE A 74 6.10 9.38 -3.72
N TYR A 75 7.41 9.58 -3.91
CA TYR A 75 8.05 9.77 -5.22
C TYR A 75 7.35 10.82 -6.10
N GLY A 76 7.01 11.97 -5.50
CA GLY A 76 6.44 13.12 -6.21
C GLY A 76 4.96 12.99 -6.61
N LYS A 77 4.27 11.93 -6.21
CA LYS A 77 2.81 11.77 -6.40
C LYS A 77 2.11 11.55 -5.05
N PRO A 78 0.93 12.16 -4.80
CA PRO A 78 0.13 11.87 -3.61
C PRO A 78 -0.48 10.46 -3.71
N LYS A 79 -0.35 9.63 -2.68
CA LYS A 79 -0.92 8.27 -2.69
C LYS A 79 -2.41 8.31 -2.41
N ARG A 80 -3.16 7.40 -3.05
CA ARG A 80 -4.52 7.07 -2.62
C ARG A 80 -4.52 5.67 -2.03
N ILE A 81 -4.97 5.57 -0.79
CA ILE A 81 -5.01 4.35 0.00
C ILE A 81 -6.47 4.00 0.29
N GLN A 82 -6.80 2.72 0.13
CA GLN A 82 -8.09 2.14 0.45
C GLN A 82 -7.86 0.76 1.08
N TYR A 83 -8.84 0.21 1.78
CA TYR A 83 -8.79 -1.22 2.10
C TYR A 83 -8.88 -2.06 0.82
N ALA A 84 -8.24 -3.23 0.83
CA ALA A 84 -8.42 -4.20 -0.25
C ALA A 84 -9.86 -4.71 -0.28
N LYS A 85 -10.35 -5.04 -1.48
CA LYS A 85 -11.71 -5.60 -1.66
C LYS A 85 -11.80 -7.07 -1.27
N THR A 86 -10.68 -7.78 -1.32
CA THR A 86 -10.54 -9.21 -1.03
C THR A 86 -9.29 -9.42 -0.20
N ASP A 87 -9.30 -10.48 0.61
CA ASP A 87 -8.10 -10.95 1.30
C ASP A 87 -7.15 -11.64 0.31
N PHE A 88 -5.85 -11.71 0.66
CA PHE A 88 -4.78 -12.28 -0.16
C PHE A 88 -4.20 -13.53 0.50
#